data_AF-A0AAW2F5P2-F1
#
_entry.id   AF-A0AAW2F5P2-F1
#
_cell.length_a   1.000
_cell.length_b   1.000
_cell.length_c   1.000
_cell.angle_alpha   90.00
_cell.angle_beta   90.00
_cell.angle_gamma   90.00
#
_symmetry.space_group_name_H-M   'P 1'
#
loop_
_entity.id
_entity.type
_entity.pdbx_description
1 polymer ?
#
loop_
_entity_poly.entity_id
_entity_poly.type
_entity_poly.pdbx_seq_one_letter_code
_entity_poly.pdbx_strand_id
1 'polypeptide(L)'
;MYGFVISIMVDNHSLANYCSLGGFLPLILLNGCIWPLEGMPKALRWLSYVLPTTYSSISLRAIIYQGLSISNSQVYNGYLISIGWILLYFIITILGIRYKSL
;
A
#
# COMPACT_ATOMS: atom_id res chain seq x y z
N MET A 1 4.47 -7.43 -2.36
CA MET A 1 3.72 -8.55 -1.72
C MET A 1 2.28 -8.67 -2.20
N TYR A 2 1.56 -7.59 -2.47
CA TYR A 2 0.20 -7.65 -3.04
C TYR A 2 0.05 -8.59 -4.26
N GLY A 3 1.03 -8.59 -5.18
CA GLY A 3 1.03 -9.49 -6.35
C GLY A 3 1.09 -10.99 -5.99
N PHE A 4 1.70 -11.37 -4.87
CA PHE A 4 1.70 -12.77 -4.42
C PHE A 4 0.30 -13.21 -3.98
N VAL A 5 -0.44 -12.33 -3.31
CA VAL A 5 -1.83 -12.59 -2.93
C VAL A 5 -2.70 -12.78 -4.18
N ILE A 6 -2.53 -11.93 -5.20
CA ILE A 6 -3.26 -12.05 -6.47
C ILE A 6 -2.94 -13.39 -7.16
N SER A 7 -1.67 -13.79 -7.17
CA SER A 7 -1.26 -15.06 -7.79
C SER A 7 -1.87 -16.30 -7.16
N ILE A 8 -2.26 -16.24 -5.88
CA ILE A 8 -2.91 -17.38 -5.20
C ILE A 8 -4.40 -17.43 -5.53
N MET A 9 -5.03 -16.26 -5.70
CA MET A 9 -6.48 -16.12 -5.88
C MET A 9 -6.95 -16.34 -7.32
N VAL A 10 -6.06 -16.20 -8.31
CA VAL A 10 -6.43 -16.21 -9.73
C VAL A 10 -5.68 -17.29 -10.48
N ASP A 11 -6.42 -18.23 -11.09
CA ASP A 11 -5.84 -19.30 -11.90
C ASP A 11 -5.58 -18.88 -13.37
N ASN A 12 -6.27 -17.85 -13.87
CA ASN A 12 -6.16 -17.37 -15.25
C ASN A 12 -5.15 -16.21 -15.40
N HIS A 13 -4.14 -16.38 -16.26
CA HIS A 13 -3.09 -15.38 -16.50
C HIS A 13 -3.62 -14.00 -16.93
N SER A 14 -4.58 -13.95 -17.86
CA SER A 14 -5.16 -12.67 -18.32
C SER A 14 -5.93 -11.96 -17.20
N LEU A 15 -6.66 -12.70 -16.37
CA LEU A 15 -7.42 -12.15 -15.24
C LEU A 15 -6.49 -11.64 -14.14
N ALA A 16 -5.36 -12.31 -13.90
CA ALA A 16 -4.34 -11.88 -12.94
C ALA A 16 -3.74 -10.52 -13.33
N ASN A 17 -3.51 -10.30 -14.64
CA ASN A 17 -3.04 -9.03 -15.15
C ASN A 17 -4.08 -7.92 -14.95
N TYR A 18 -5.36 -8.17 -15.26
CA TYR A 18 -6.42 -7.19 -15.04
C TYR A 18 -6.62 -6.84 -13.56
N CYS A 19 -6.57 -7.82 -12.65
CA CYS A 19 -6.65 -7.57 -11.21
C CYS A 19 -5.43 -6.79 -10.68
N SER A 20 -4.24 -7.09 -11.18
CA SER A 20 -3.01 -6.37 -10.79
C SER A 20 -3.07 -4.92 -11.23
N LEU A 21 -3.40 -4.67 -12.50
CA LEU A 21 -3.52 -3.32 -13.07
C LEU A 21 -4.67 -2.55 -12.41
N GLY A 22 -5.83 -3.20 -12.24
CA GLY A 22 -7.01 -2.61 -11.63
C GLY A 22 -6.82 -2.25 -10.16
N GLY A 23 -6.01 -3.00 -9.40
CA GLY A 23 -5.66 -2.66 -8.03
C GLY A 23 -4.58 -1.56 -7.94
N PHE A 24 -3.62 -1.57 -8.87
CA PHE A 24 -2.50 -0.63 -8.86
C PHE A 24 -2.90 0.81 -9.24
N LEU A 25 -3.84 0.97 -10.18
CA LEU A 25 -4.38 2.27 -10.60
C LEU A 25 -4.94 3.12 -9.44
N PRO A 26 -5.89 2.63 -8.62
CA PRO A 26 -6.42 3.40 -7.50
C PRO A 26 -5.37 3.60 -6.41
N LEU A 27 -4.46 2.65 -6.21
CA LEU A 27 -3.32 2.81 -5.28
C LEU A 27 -2.46 4.02 -5.65
N ILE A 28 -2.12 4.21 -6.93
CA ILE A 28 -1.36 5.38 -7.40
C ILE A 28 -2.17 6.67 -7.27
N LEU A 29 -3.45 6.64 -7.62
CA LEU A 29 -4.30 7.83 -7.57
C LEU A 29 -4.48 8.31 -6.11
N LEU A 30 -4.68 7.38 -5.17
CA LEU A 30 -5.01 7.70 -3.78
C LEU A 30 -3.78 7.94 -2.88
N ASN A 31 -2.58 7.48 -3.24
CA ASN A 31 -1.38 7.58 -2.38
C ASN A 31 -0.84 9.01 -2.18
N GLY A 32 -1.42 10.01 -2.86
CA GLY A 32 -1.03 11.41 -2.75
C GLY A 32 0.18 11.82 -3.60
N CYS A 33 0.61 11.00 -4.57
CA CYS A 33 1.70 11.34 -5.51
C CYS A 33 1.24 12.31 -6.60
N ILE A 34 0.02 12.14 -7.15
CA ILE A 34 -0.51 13.00 -8.23
C ILE A 34 -1.14 14.26 -7.65
N TRP A 35 -1.92 14.13 -6.56
CA TRP A 35 -2.57 15.25 -5.90
C TRP A 35 -2.24 15.26 -4.39
N PRO A 36 -2.04 16.43 -3.79
CA PRO A 36 -1.79 16.54 -2.35
C PRO A 36 -3.00 16.04 -1.54
N LEU A 37 -2.75 15.31 -0.45
CA LEU A 37 -3.79 14.85 0.49
C LEU A 37 -4.59 16.01 1.08
N GLU A 38 -3.99 17.18 1.19
CA GLU A 38 -4.62 18.40 1.69
C GLU A 38 -5.74 18.91 0.77
N GLY A 39 -5.69 18.59 -0.53
CA GLY A 39 -6.69 18.98 -1.53
C GLY A 39 -7.81 17.95 -1.75
N MET A 40 -7.75 16.78 -1.10
CA MET A 40 -8.74 15.72 -1.31
C MET A 40 -10.05 15.97 -0.53
N PRO A 41 -11.22 15.63 -1.11
CA PRO A 41 -12.49 15.62 -0.38
C PRO A 41 -12.46 14.58 0.75
N LYS A 42 -13.21 14.84 1.84
CA LYS A 42 -13.15 14.07 3.10
C LYS A 42 -13.28 12.54 2.93
N ALA A 43 -14.12 12.10 2.00
CA ALA A 43 -14.34 10.67 1.74
C ALA A 43 -13.09 9.97 1.15
N LEU A 44 -12.49 10.55 0.10
CA LEU A 44 -11.28 10.00 -0.50
C LEU A 44 -10.09 10.05 0.46
N ARG A 45 -10.01 11.11 1.28
CA ARG A 45 -8.94 11.24 2.28
C ARG A 45 -8.94 10.11 3.31
N TRP A 46 -10.12 9.66 3.74
CA TRP A 46 -10.24 8.50 4.63
C TRP A 46 -9.73 7.21 3.96
N LEU A 47 -10.12 6.97 2.70
CA LEU A 47 -9.63 5.82 1.95
C LEU A 47 -8.11 5.85 1.77
N SER A 48 -7.56 7.03 1.44
CA SER A 48 -6.12 7.21 1.36
C SER A 48 -5.42 6.85 2.67
N TYR A 49 -5.93 7.25 3.85
CA TYR A 49 -5.31 6.86 5.12
C TYR A 49 -5.37 5.37 5.42
N VAL A 50 -6.37 4.65 4.92
CA VAL A 50 -6.45 3.18 5.09
C VAL A 50 -5.37 2.48 4.25
N LEU A 51 -4.95 3.07 3.14
CA LEU A 51 -4.00 2.46 2.23
C LEU A 51 -2.57 2.49 2.78
N PRO A 52 -1.81 1.37 2.72
CA PRO A 52 -0.41 1.31 3.16
C PRO A 52 0.48 2.37 2.52
N THR A 53 0.20 2.63 1.24
CA THR A 53 1.06 3.41 0.36
C THR A 53 1.07 4.89 0.71
N THR A 54 0.00 5.40 1.32
CA THR A 54 -0.15 6.83 1.63
C THR A 54 0.82 7.29 2.71
N TYR A 55 0.94 6.53 3.81
CA TYR A 55 1.88 6.85 4.87
C TYR A 55 3.34 6.75 4.41
N SER A 56 3.65 5.78 3.54
CA SER A 56 4.98 5.70 2.90
C SER A 56 5.27 6.94 2.06
N SER A 57 4.33 7.38 1.21
CA SER A 57 4.50 8.59 0.38
C SER A 57 4.71 9.87 1.22
N ILE A 58 3.96 10.04 2.32
CA ILE A 58 4.12 11.18 3.23
C ILE A 58 5.52 11.19 3.87
N SER A 59 5.98 10.05 4.38
CA SER A 59 7.32 9.94 4.98
C SER A 59 8.43 10.25 3.97
N LEU A 60 8.29 9.76 2.74
CA LEU A 60 9.27 10.00 1.67
C LEU A 60 9.30 11.47 1.27
N ARG A 61 8.14 12.15 1.19
CA ARG A 61 8.05 13.60 0.96
C ARG A 61 8.71 14.38 2.11
N ALA A 62 8.49 13.99 3.36
CA ALA A 62 9.12 14.64 4.51
C ALA A 62 10.66 14.52 4.47
N ILE A 63 11.20 13.36 4.08
CA ILE A 63 12.65 13.16 3.93
C ILE A 63 13.21 14.04 2.81
N ILE A 64 12.60 14.01 1.61
CA ILE A 64 13.12 14.71 0.43
C ILE A 64 13.05 16.23 0.59
N TYR A 65 11.93 16.77 1.08
CA TYR A 65 11.69 18.21 1.08
C TYR A 65 12.11 18.90 2.37
N GLN A 66 12.02 18.22 3.52
CA GLN A 66 12.35 18.82 4.82
C GLN A 66 13.72 18.37 5.33
N GLY A 67 14.38 17.40 4.70
CA GLY A 67 15.66 16.87 5.15
C GLY A 67 15.62 16.28 6.56
N LEU A 68 14.42 15.94 7.04
CA LEU A 68 14.23 15.45 8.40
C LEU A 68 14.92 14.09 8.54
N SER A 69 15.75 13.98 9.57
CA SER A 69 16.41 12.74 9.93
C SER A 69 15.36 11.67 10.30
N ILE A 70 15.72 10.39 10.12
CA ILE A 70 14.84 9.21 10.28
C ILE A 70 14.18 9.15 11.68
N SER A 71 14.76 9.81 12.68
CA SER A 71 14.23 9.93 14.05
C SER A 71 13.00 10.84 14.21
N ASN A 72 12.53 11.52 13.15
CA ASN A 72 11.30 12.30 13.26
C ASN A 72 10.06 11.40 13.36
N SER A 73 9.15 11.76 14.27
CA SER A 73 7.94 10.99 14.58
C SER A 73 7.08 10.68 13.33
N GLN A 74 7.03 11.61 12.37
CA GLN A 74 6.30 11.40 11.11
C GLN A 74 6.92 10.35 10.20
N VAL A 75 8.26 10.29 10.11
CA VAL A 75 8.99 9.33 9.29
C VAL A 75 8.93 7.94 9.92
N TYR A 76 9.11 7.87 11.24
CA TYR A 76 9.04 6.64 12.01
C TYR A 76 7.68 5.95 11.90
N ASN A 77 6.58 6.70 12.00
CA ASN A 77 5.23 6.17 11.81
C ASN A 77 5.01 5.62 10.39
N GLY A 78 5.51 6.30 9.36
CA GLY A 78 5.45 5.81 7.98
C GLY A 78 6.16 4.46 7.82
N TYR A 79 7.32 4.29 8.48
CA TYR A 79 8.08 3.06 8.46
C TYR A 79 7.37 1.91 9.20
N LEU A 80 6.87 2.16 10.41
CA LEU A 80 6.11 1.19 11.21
C LEU A 80 4.88 0.67 10.48
N ILE A 81 4.08 1.58 9.90
CA ILE A 81 2.85 1.22 9.19
C ILE A 81 3.20 0.39 7.94
N SER A 82 4.26 0.77 7.22
CA SER A 82 4.73 0.01 6.05
C SER A 82 5.16 -1.41 6.42
N ILE A 83 5.91 -1.58 7.52
CA ILE A 83 6.31 -2.89 8.03
C ILE A 83 5.08 -3.71 8.44
N GLY A 84 4.12 -3.11 9.15
CA GLY A 84 2.89 -3.77 9.55
C GLY A 84 2.11 -4.34 8.36
N TRP A 85 1.99 -3.56 7.29
CA TRP A 85 1.34 -4.01 6.06
C TRP A 85 2.12 -5.08 5.31
N ILE A 86 3.46 -5.02 5.28
CA ILE A 86 4.29 -6.08 4.71
C ILE A 86 4.03 -7.40 5.44
N LEU A 87 4.08 -7.39 6.78
CA LEU A 87 3.82 -8.58 7.59
C LEU A 87 2.39 -9.10 7.40
N LEU A 88 1.39 -8.21 7.35
CA LEU A 88 0.01 -8.59 7.10
C LEU A 88 -0.15 -9.29 5.75
N TYR A 89 0.37 -8.72 4.66
CA TYR A 89 0.30 -9.36 3.35
C TYR A 89 1.08 -10.68 3.29
N PHE A 90 2.19 -10.77 4.03
CA PHE A 90 2.96 -12.00 4.13
C PHE A 90 2.16 -13.12 4.81
N ILE A 91 1.51 -12.83 5.94
CA ILE A 91 0.66 -13.77 6.65
C ILE A 91 -0.50 -14.22 5.77
N ILE A 92 -1.17 -13.29 5.06
CA ILE A 92 -2.25 -13.63 4.12
C ILE A 92 -1.75 -14.55 3.01
N THR A 93 -0.57 -14.28 2.46
CA THR A 93 0.04 -15.12 1.41
C THR A 93 0.26 -16.54 1.93
N ILE A 94 0.82 -16.69 3.14
CA ILE A 94 1.06 -18.01 3.75
C ILE A 94 -0.27 -18.73 4.02
N LEU A 95 -1.26 -18.05 4.60
CA LEU A 95 -2.57 -18.63 4.88
C LEU A 95 -3.27 -19.07 3.58
N GLY A 96 -3.26 -18.24 2.54
CA GLY A 96 -3.86 -18.56 1.24
C GLY A 96 -3.28 -19.81 0.60
N ILE A 97 -1.96 -20.01 0.71
CA ILE A 97 -1.30 -21.24 0.23
C ILE A 97 -1.74 -22.46 1.05
N ARG A 98 -1.86 -22.32 2.37
CA ARG A 98 -2.29 -23.42 3.26
C ARG A 98 -3.72 -23.86 3.00
N TYR A 99 -4.63 -22.93 2.68
CA TYR A 99 -6.02 -23.25 2.34
C TYR A 99 -6.17 -23.96 0.99
N LYS A 100 -5.34 -23.65 -0.01
CA LYS A 100 -5.40 -24.32 -1.34
C LYS A 100 -4.79 -25.72 -1.32
N SER A 101 -3.98 -26.05 -0.31
CA SER A 101 -3.30 -27.34 -0.14
C SER A 101 -4.08 -28.35 0.71
N LEU A 102 -5.23 -27.96 1.28
CA LEU A 102 -6.12 -28.77 2.13
C LEU A 102 -7.39 -29.14 1.33
#